data_AF-A0A952FSH5-F1
#
_entry.id   AF-A0A952FSH5-F1
#
_cell.length_a   1.000
_cell.length_b   1.000
_cell.length_c   1.000
_cell.angle_alpha   90.00
_cell.angle_beta   90.00
_cell.angle_gamma   90.00
#
_symmetry.space_group_name_H-M   'P 1'
#
loop_
_entity.id
_entity.type
_entity.pdbx_description
1 polymer ?
#
loop_
_entity_poly.entity_id
_entity_poly.type
_entity_poly.pdbx_seq_one_letter_code
_entity_poly.pdbx_strand_id
1 'polypeptide(L)'
;MTATATADAYGVLTEPATLTIERLLPGPIDRIWSYLTDGELRRLWLAAGPMEMAVGAPFEFIWRNDDLTDPPGRRPDGFGEEHRMEGRITELDPPHKLAITWSESGGVTFELAQKGDEVLLTLTHRGLPNRGYMLSVSAGWHMHLAVMAARLSGQNPAPFWDGWARLKADYDKRLPA
;
A
#
# COMPACT_ATOMS: atom_id res chain seq x y z
N MET A 1 10.14 -18.43 14.01
CA MET A 1 9.79 -17.31 14.92
C MET A 1 9.00 -16.32 14.10
N THR A 2 7.68 -16.34 14.24
CA THR A 2 6.77 -15.44 13.52
C THR A 2 6.89 -14.07 14.15
N ALA A 3 7.47 -13.11 13.45
CA ALA A 3 7.40 -11.72 13.87
C ALA A 3 5.91 -11.33 13.84
N THR A 4 5.35 -10.97 14.99
CA THR A 4 3.99 -10.46 15.08
C THR A 4 3.92 -9.20 14.22
N ALA A 5 3.09 -9.21 13.18
CA ALA A 5 2.88 -8.04 12.32
C ALA A 5 2.31 -6.90 13.17
N THR A 6 3.13 -5.90 13.46
CA THR A 6 2.71 -4.66 14.12
C THR A 6 2.22 -3.65 13.09
N ALA A 7 1.39 -2.69 13.50
CA ALA A 7 0.88 -1.61 12.64
C ALA A 7 1.97 -0.81 11.89
N ASP A 8 3.21 -0.80 12.40
CA ASP A 8 4.36 -0.07 11.82
C ASP A 8 5.52 -0.99 11.38
N ALA A 9 5.26 -2.27 11.10
CA ALA A 9 6.31 -3.18 10.66
C ALA A 9 6.97 -2.69 9.36
N TYR A 10 8.30 -2.66 9.29
CA TYR A 10 9.00 -2.35 8.04
C TYR A 10 8.80 -3.47 7.02
N GLY A 11 8.83 -3.10 5.75
CA GLY A 11 8.89 -4.06 4.66
C GLY A 11 10.20 -4.83 4.64
N VAL A 12 10.10 -6.09 4.25
CA VAL A 12 11.22 -7.00 4.07
C VAL A 12 11.44 -7.18 2.57
N LEU A 13 12.70 -7.08 2.14
CA LEU A 13 13.09 -7.37 0.77
C LEU A 13 13.55 -8.83 0.69
N THR A 14 13.00 -9.56 -0.27
CA THR A 14 13.40 -10.93 -0.60
C THR A 14 13.76 -11.03 -2.07
N GLU A 15 14.65 -11.98 -2.39
CA GLU A 15 14.98 -12.29 -3.78
C GLU A 15 13.81 -13.01 -4.50
N PRO A 16 13.58 -12.75 -5.80
CA PRO A 16 14.16 -11.66 -6.59
C PRO A 16 13.38 -10.34 -6.39
N ALA A 17 14.09 -9.28 -5.98
CA ALA A 17 13.61 -7.88 -5.90
C ALA A 17 12.14 -7.70 -5.50
N THR A 18 11.72 -8.37 -4.43
CA THR A 18 10.33 -8.42 -3.96
C THR A 18 10.22 -7.80 -2.58
N LEU A 19 9.37 -6.79 -2.44
CA LEU A 19 9.04 -6.17 -1.17
C LEU A 19 7.77 -6.80 -0.59
N THR A 20 7.83 -7.26 0.65
CA THR A 20 6.66 -7.71 1.41
C THR A 20 6.46 -6.84 2.65
N ILE A 21 5.24 -6.35 2.87
CA ILE A 21 4.85 -5.60 4.07
C ILE A 21 3.59 -6.26 4.65
N GLU A 22 3.60 -6.55 5.95
CA GLU A 22 2.44 -7.12 6.66
C GLU A 22 1.86 -6.10 7.66
N ARG A 23 0.53 -6.08 7.77
CA ARG A 23 -0.22 -5.24 8.71
C ARG A 23 -1.35 -6.02 9.34
N LEU A 24 -1.48 -5.92 10.66
CA LEU A 24 -2.67 -6.38 11.37
C LEU A 24 -3.64 -5.20 11.48
N LEU A 25 -4.86 -5.39 10.99
CA LEU A 25 -5.89 -4.36 10.85
C LEU A 25 -7.15 -4.77 11.63
N PRO A 26 -7.91 -3.81 12.19
CA PRO A 26 -9.15 -4.14 12.89
C PRO A 26 -10.19 -4.62 11.87
N GLY A 27 -10.70 -5.84 12.08
CA GLY A 27 -11.61 -6.51 11.17
C GLY A 27 -13.03 -5.93 11.13
N PRO A 28 -13.97 -6.66 10.50
CA PRO A 28 -13.81 -7.97 9.85
C PRO A 28 -13.14 -7.90 8.47
N ILE A 29 -12.78 -9.06 7.88
CA ILE A 29 -12.14 -9.16 6.55
C ILE A 29 -12.91 -8.42 5.45
N ASP A 30 -14.25 -8.47 5.47
CA ASP A 30 -15.09 -7.78 4.48
C ASP A 30 -14.89 -6.26 4.50
N ARG A 31 -14.68 -5.69 5.70
CA ARG A 31 -14.37 -4.26 5.84
C ARG A 31 -13.05 -3.91 5.17
N ILE A 32 -12.02 -4.73 5.38
CA ILE A 32 -10.69 -4.52 4.77
C ILE A 32 -10.76 -4.71 3.26
N TRP A 33 -11.51 -5.71 2.79
CA TRP A 33 -11.75 -5.95 1.38
C TRP A 33 -12.42 -4.75 0.69
N SER A 34 -13.42 -4.13 1.32
CA SER A 34 -14.03 -2.90 0.80
C SER A 34 -13.02 -1.76 0.66
N TYR A 35 -12.08 -1.61 1.61
CA TYR A 35 -11.01 -0.60 1.50
C TYR A 35 -10.02 -0.86 0.35
N LEU A 36 -9.91 -2.10 -0.14
CA LEU A 36 -9.09 -2.43 -1.32
C LEU A 36 -9.83 -2.20 -2.64
N THR A 37 -11.15 -2.39 -2.66
CA THR A 37 -11.93 -2.55 -3.89
C THR A 37 -12.88 -1.39 -4.20
N ASP A 38 -13.45 -0.75 -3.19
CA ASP A 38 -14.29 0.44 -3.32
C ASP A 38 -13.42 1.69 -3.51
N GLY A 39 -13.61 2.43 -4.61
CA GLY A 39 -12.84 3.63 -4.92
C GLY A 39 -13.00 4.77 -3.91
N GLU A 40 -14.17 4.92 -3.30
CA GLU A 40 -14.44 5.96 -2.29
C GLU A 40 -13.80 5.64 -0.94
N LEU A 41 -13.66 4.37 -0.60
CA LEU A 41 -12.90 3.94 0.58
C LEU A 41 -11.39 3.88 0.30
N ARG A 42 -10.99 3.44 -0.90
CA ARG A 42 -9.58 3.32 -1.28
C ARG A 42 -8.90 4.68 -1.40
N ARG A 43 -9.60 5.72 -1.89
CA ARG A 43 -9.05 7.09 -1.93
C ARG A 43 -8.71 7.65 -0.55
N LEU A 44 -9.23 7.05 0.52
CA LEU A 44 -8.90 7.43 1.89
C LEU A 44 -7.49 7.01 2.30
N TRP A 45 -6.84 6.09 1.60
CA TRP A 45 -5.51 5.63 2.04
C TRP A 45 -4.53 5.39 0.91
N LEU A 46 -4.99 5.16 -0.32
CA LEU A 46 -4.15 4.89 -1.49
C LEU A 46 -4.49 5.82 -2.66
N ALA A 47 -5.55 5.51 -3.40
CA ALA A 47 -5.88 6.16 -4.65
C ALA A 47 -7.38 6.06 -4.98
N ALA A 48 -7.90 7.09 -5.63
CA ALA A 48 -9.22 7.07 -6.23
C ALA A 48 -9.23 6.29 -7.56
N GLY A 49 -10.41 6.17 -8.14
CA GLY A 49 -10.64 5.52 -9.43
C GLY A 49 -11.55 4.29 -9.29
N PRO A 50 -12.52 4.10 -10.19
CA PRO A 50 -13.38 2.92 -10.18
C PRO A 50 -12.57 1.66 -10.49
N MET A 51 -12.99 0.53 -9.93
CA MET A 51 -12.37 -0.76 -10.20
C MET A 51 -13.46 -1.82 -10.34
N GLU A 52 -13.63 -2.32 -11.56
CA GLU A 52 -14.53 -3.44 -11.82
C GLU A 52 -13.90 -4.73 -11.29
N MET A 53 -14.65 -5.48 -10.47
CA MET A 53 -14.18 -6.71 -9.83
C MET A 53 -14.21 -7.90 -10.79
N ALA A 54 -13.39 -7.84 -11.83
CA ALA A 54 -13.22 -8.91 -12.81
C ALA A 54 -11.76 -9.04 -13.25
N VAL A 55 -11.27 -10.28 -13.37
CA VAL A 55 -9.92 -10.54 -13.90
C VAL A 55 -9.82 -10.01 -15.33
N GLY A 56 -8.73 -9.28 -15.62
CA GLY A 56 -8.47 -8.62 -16.90
C GLY A 56 -9.10 -7.22 -17.03
N ALA A 57 -10.02 -6.85 -16.14
CA ALA A 57 -10.65 -5.54 -16.17
C ALA A 57 -9.61 -4.41 -16.00
N PRO A 58 -9.66 -3.36 -16.84
CA PRO A 58 -8.81 -2.20 -16.69
C PRO A 58 -9.30 -1.32 -15.52
N PHE A 59 -8.37 -0.64 -14.87
CA PHE A 59 -8.67 0.43 -13.93
C PHE A 59 -7.59 1.52 -14.02
N GLU A 60 -7.88 2.69 -13.48
CA GLU A 60 -6.90 3.77 -13.29
C GLU A 60 -6.82 4.10 -11.81
N PHE A 61 -5.62 4.15 -11.25
CA PHE A 61 -5.38 4.75 -9.95
C PHE A 61 -5.07 6.23 -10.11
N ILE A 62 -5.73 7.05 -9.29
CA ILE A 62 -5.50 8.50 -9.22
C ILE A 62 -5.07 8.82 -7.78
N TRP A 63 -3.78 9.06 -7.59
CA TRP A 63 -3.22 9.45 -6.30
C TRP A 63 -3.30 10.96 -6.10
N ARG A 64 -3.77 11.35 -4.92
CA ARG A 64 -3.74 12.73 -4.39
C ARG A 64 -3.24 12.66 -2.96
N ASN A 65 -1.94 12.44 -2.81
CA ASN A 65 -1.34 12.14 -1.51
C ASN A 65 -1.48 13.30 -0.51
N ASP A 66 -1.57 14.54 -1.00
CA ASP A 66 -1.83 15.73 -0.19
C ASP A 66 -3.19 15.65 0.53
N ASP A 67 -4.16 14.91 -0.01
CA ASP A 67 -5.50 14.75 0.58
C ASP A 67 -5.56 13.62 1.64
N LEU A 68 -4.47 12.87 1.82
CA LEU A 68 -4.44 11.71 2.74
C LEU A 68 -4.31 12.13 4.20
N THR A 69 -3.81 13.32 4.51
CA THR A 69 -3.57 13.76 5.89
C THR A 69 -3.68 15.28 5.97
N ASP A 70 -4.19 15.81 7.08
CA ASP A 70 -4.24 17.26 7.33
C ASP A 70 -3.49 17.58 8.64
N PRO A 71 -2.32 18.27 8.58
CA PRO A 71 -1.65 18.74 7.37
C PRO A 71 -0.96 17.60 6.57
N PRO A 72 -0.71 17.78 5.26
CA PRO A 72 -0.03 16.77 4.42
C PRO A 72 1.46 16.59 4.70
N GLY A 73 2.09 17.57 5.37
CA GLY A 73 3.55 17.68 5.47
C GLY A 73 4.17 18.28 4.21
N ARG A 74 5.50 18.22 4.07
CA ARG A 74 6.20 18.84 2.93
C ARG A 74 6.39 17.86 1.78
N ARG A 75 5.62 18.02 0.71
CA ARG A 75 5.80 17.25 -0.53
C ARG A 75 7.24 17.35 -1.06
N PRO A 76 7.94 16.23 -1.33
CA PRO A 76 9.28 16.24 -1.91
C PRO A 76 9.28 16.73 -3.36
N ASP A 77 10.42 17.26 -3.80
CA ASP A 77 10.61 17.65 -5.20
C ASP A 77 10.46 16.45 -6.14
N GLY A 78 9.86 16.69 -7.31
CA GLY A 78 9.58 15.64 -8.31
C GLY A 78 8.26 14.90 -8.12
N PHE A 79 7.55 15.11 -7.01
CA PHE A 79 6.18 14.64 -6.83
C PHE A 79 5.17 15.73 -7.24
N GLY A 80 4.22 15.37 -8.09
CA GLY A 80 3.10 16.22 -8.46
C GLY A 80 1.96 16.19 -7.44
N GLU A 81 1.00 17.10 -7.59
CA GLU A 81 -0.26 17.11 -6.82
C GLU A 81 -1.12 15.88 -7.12
N GLU A 82 -1.04 15.40 -8.37
CA GLU A 82 -1.76 14.22 -8.83
C GLU A 82 -0.80 13.30 -9.58
N HIS A 83 -0.96 11.99 -9.39
CA HIS A 83 -0.31 10.96 -10.19
C HIS A 83 -1.37 9.97 -10.68
N ARG A 84 -1.17 9.41 -11.88
CA ARG A 84 -2.09 8.45 -12.49
C ARG A 84 -1.34 7.23 -13.02
N MET A 85 -1.96 6.08 -12.88
CA MET A 85 -1.43 4.82 -13.42
C MET A 85 -2.58 3.91 -13.85
N GLU A 86 -2.51 3.44 -15.09
CA GLU A 86 -3.37 2.37 -15.58
C GLU A 86 -2.92 1.02 -15.04
N GLY A 87 -3.88 0.15 -14.74
CA GLY A 87 -3.64 -1.20 -14.27
C GLY A 87 -4.71 -2.17 -14.72
N ARG A 88 -4.47 -3.47 -14.48
CA ARG A 88 -5.42 -4.56 -14.70
C ARG A 88 -5.40 -5.51 -13.53
N ILE A 89 -6.55 -6.08 -13.21
CA ILE A 89 -6.65 -7.18 -12.24
C ILE A 89 -6.09 -8.45 -12.88
N THR A 90 -5.13 -9.10 -12.23
CA THR A 90 -4.50 -10.34 -12.70
C THR A 90 -5.01 -11.57 -11.95
N GLU A 91 -5.35 -11.42 -10.67
CA GLU A 91 -5.98 -12.46 -9.86
C GLU A 91 -7.02 -11.84 -8.93
N LEU A 92 -8.13 -12.55 -8.71
CA LEU A 92 -9.23 -12.09 -7.88
C LEU A 92 -9.86 -13.29 -7.16
N ASP A 93 -9.80 -13.29 -5.83
CA ASP A 93 -10.44 -14.28 -4.96
C ASP A 93 -11.06 -13.55 -3.76
N PRO A 94 -12.25 -12.96 -3.89
CA PRO A 94 -12.86 -12.16 -2.83
C PRO A 94 -13.30 -13.02 -1.62
N PRO A 95 -13.10 -12.57 -0.37
CA PRO A 95 -12.42 -11.35 0.08
C PRO A 95 -10.92 -11.57 0.42
N HIS A 96 -10.28 -12.61 -0.10
CA HIS A 96 -8.96 -13.08 0.33
C HIS A 96 -7.79 -12.53 -0.48
N LYS A 97 -7.95 -12.30 -1.79
CA LYS A 97 -6.82 -11.91 -2.66
C LYS A 97 -7.20 -11.00 -3.81
N LEU A 98 -6.40 -9.97 -4.00
CA LEU A 98 -6.41 -9.07 -5.16
C LEU A 98 -4.99 -8.92 -5.68
N ALA A 99 -4.73 -9.33 -6.92
CA ALA A 99 -3.48 -9.06 -7.61
C ALA A 99 -3.71 -8.15 -8.82
N ILE A 100 -2.80 -7.21 -9.02
CA ILE A 100 -2.89 -6.18 -10.06
C ILE A 100 -1.55 -5.98 -10.76
N THR A 101 -1.60 -5.58 -12.02
CA THR A 101 -0.41 -5.06 -12.71
C THR A 101 0.03 -3.74 -12.10
N TRP A 102 1.31 -3.41 -12.22
CA TRP A 102 1.86 -2.19 -11.65
C TRP A 102 2.99 -1.63 -12.50
N SER A 103 2.63 -0.77 -13.46
CA SER A 103 3.54 -0.03 -14.36
C SER A 103 4.86 -0.77 -14.67
N GLU A 104 5.99 -0.26 -14.18
CA GLU A 104 7.36 -0.73 -14.44
C GLU A 104 7.79 -1.98 -13.62
N SER A 105 6.86 -2.68 -12.97
CA SER A 105 7.17 -3.78 -12.05
C SER A 105 6.41 -5.07 -12.37
N GLY A 106 6.71 -6.14 -11.62
CA GLY A 106 6.04 -7.43 -11.68
C GLY A 106 4.63 -7.45 -11.08
N GLY A 107 4.11 -6.33 -10.60
CA GLY A 107 2.76 -6.21 -10.03
C GLY A 107 2.72 -6.22 -8.50
N VAL A 108 1.51 -5.98 -7.99
CA VAL A 108 1.22 -5.89 -6.55
C VAL A 108 0.12 -6.88 -6.20
N THR A 109 0.33 -7.62 -5.11
CA THR A 109 -0.65 -8.55 -4.56
C THR A 109 -1.00 -8.13 -3.13
N PHE A 110 -2.30 -8.13 -2.83
CA PHE A 110 -2.87 -7.99 -1.50
C PHE A 110 -3.50 -9.33 -1.11
N GLU A 111 -3.07 -9.89 0.01
CA GLU A 111 -3.64 -11.10 0.61
C GLU A 111 -4.21 -10.77 1.98
N LEU A 112 -5.42 -11.21 2.26
CA LEU A 112 -6.14 -10.99 3.52
C LEU A 112 -6.41 -12.33 4.20
N ALA A 113 -6.09 -12.40 5.49
CA ALA A 113 -6.39 -13.55 6.33
C ALA A 113 -7.04 -13.11 7.65
N GLN A 114 -8.22 -13.64 7.96
CA GLN A 114 -8.88 -13.41 9.24
C GLN A 114 -8.04 -14.00 10.39
N LYS A 115 -7.84 -13.21 11.45
CA LYS A 115 -7.11 -13.56 12.67
C LYS A 115 -7.92 -13.13 13.90
N GLY A 116 -8.88 -13.96 14.31
CA GLY A 116 -9.78 -13.59 15.41
C GLY A 116 -10.68 -12.43 14.99
N ASP A 117 -10.62 -11.31 15.70
CA ASP A 117 -11.30 -10.04 15.39
C ASP A 117 -10.45 -9.10 14.50
N GLU A 118 -9.20 -9.48 14.21
CA GLU A 118 -8.28 -8.75 13.35
C GLU A 118 -8.14 -9.42 11.97
N VAL A 119 -7.49 -8.70 11.05
CA VAL A 119 -7.22 -9.16 9.68
C VAL A 119 -5.75 -8.90 9.38
N LEU A 120 -5.02 -9.96 9.03
CA LEU A 120 -3.66 -9.82 8.51
C LEU A 120 -3.75 -9.47 7.03
N LEU A 121 -3.28 -8.28 6.67
CA LEU A 121 -3.03 -7.87 5.30
C LEU A 121 -1.55 -8.09 4.98
N THR A 122 -1.27 -8.85 3.93
CA THR A 122 0.07 -9.03 3.36
C THR A 122 0.12 -8.38 1.98
N LEU A 123 0.94 -7.34 1.84
CA LEU A 123 1.22 -6.67 0.57
C LEU A 123 2.53 -7.21 0.01
N THR A 124 2.51 -7.64 -1.25
CA THR A 124 3.71 -8.08 -1.98
C THR A 124 3.85 -7.29 -3.28
N HIS A 125 4.96 -6.57 -3.45
CA HIS A 125 5.31 -5.83 -4.68
C HIS A 125 6.54 -6.48 -5.32
N ARG A 126 6.37 -7.07 -6.50
CA ARG A 126 7.40 -7.89 -7.18
C ARG A 126 8.08 -7.13 -8.31
N GLY A 127 9.29 -7.56 -8.66
CA GLY A 127 9.98 -7.09 -9.87
C GLY A 127 10.36 -5.61 -9.79
N LEU A 128 10.87 -5.17 -8.65
CA LEU A 128 11.30 -3.78 -8.46
C LEU A 128 12.55 -3.51 -9.34
N PRO A 129 12.49 -2.57 -10.30
CA PRO A 129 13.47 -2.50 -11.39
C PRO A 129 14.82 -1.94 -10.98
N ASN A 130 14.88 -1.09 -9.95
CA ASN A 130 16.12 -0.48 -9.47
C ASN A 130 15.98 -0.02 -8.01
N ARG A 131 17.12 0.27 -7.37
CA ARG A 131 17.18 0.70 -5.97
C ARG A 131 16.37 1.97 -5.68
N GLY A 132 16.44 2.97 -6.57
CA GLY A 132 15.71 4.23 -6.41
C GLY A 132 14.20 4.00 -6.34
N TYR A 133 13.68 3.19 -7.27
CA TYR A 133 12.28 2.77 -7.31
C TYR A 133 11.92 1.98 -6.05
N MET A 134 12.74 0.99 -5.68
CA MET A 134 12.55 0.18 -4.48
C MET A 134 12.40 1.03 -3.21
N LEU A 135 13.28 2.01 -3.00
CA LEU A 135 13.20 2.90 -1.83
C LEU A 135 11.93 3.76 -1.84
N SER A 136 11.58 4.32 -3.00
CA SER A 136 10.38 5.15 -3.15
C SER A 136 9.09 4.37 -2.87
N VAL A 137 8.95 3.16 -3.43
CA VAL A 137 7.75 2.34 -3.20
C VAL A 137 7.72 1.72 -1.81
N SER A 138 8.88 1.42 -1.21
CA SER A 138 8.93 0.91 0.17
C SER A 138 8.41 1.94 1.17
N ALA A 139 8.84 3.21 1.02
CA ALA A 139 8.33 4.31 1.83
C ALA A 139 6.87 4.62 1.52
N GLY A 140 6.47 4.58 0.24
CA GLY A 140 5.09 4.80 -0.21
C GLY A 140 4.13 3.80 0.41
N TRP A 141 4.36 2.50 0.19
CA TRP A 141 3.48 1.45 0.73
C TRP A 141 3.41 1.48 2.24
N HIS A 142 4.53 1.69 2.92
CA HIS A 142 4.53 1.81 4.37
C HIS A 142 3.62 2.96 4.83
N MET A 143 3.74 4.16 4.23
CA MET A 143 2.89 5.29 4.61
C MET A 143 1.42 5.07 4.28
N HIS A 144 1.09 4.57 3.09
CA HIS A 144 -0.30 4.28 2.71
C HIS A 144 -0.94 3.28 3.69
N LEU A 145 -0.21 2.22 4.05
CA LEU A 145 -0.67 1.24 5.02
C LEU A 145 -0.81 1.81 6.44
N ALA A 146 0.08 2.71 6.86
CA ALA A 146 -0.04 3.41 8.14
C ALA A 146 -1.27 4.32 8.18
N VAL A 147 -1.57 5.03 7.08
CA VAL A 147 -2.80 5.84 6.93
C VAL A 147 -4.04 4.95 7.04
N MET A 148 -4.05 3.81 6.34
CA MET A 148 -5.16 2.86 6.40
C MET A 148 -5.37 2.35 7.84
N ALA A 149 -4.31 1.92 8.52
CA ALA A 149 -4.38 1.41 9.89
C ALA A 149 -4.90 2.45 10.89
N ALA A 150 -4.40 3.69 10.80
CA ALA A 150 -4.87 4.79 11.65
C ALA A 150 -6.37 5.06 11.45
N ARG A 151 -6.81 5.22 10.20
CA ARG A 151 -8.22 5.50 9.87
C ARG A 151 -9.15 4.38 10.31
N LEU A 152 -8.77 3.13 10.06
CA LEU A 152 -9.56 1.97 10.48
C LEU A 152 -9.71 1.86 11.99
N SER A 153 -8.70 2.35 12.74
CA SER A 153 -8.67 2.40 14.21
C SER A 153 -9.28 3.67 14.80
N GLY A 154 -9.83 4.57 13.98
CA GLY A 154 -10.39 5.85 14.44
C GLY A 154 -9.35 6.87 14.92
N GLN A 155 -8.10 6.72 14.47
CA GLN A 155 -6.98 7.60 14.81
C GLN A 155 -6.64 8.54 13.65
N ASN A 156 -6.01 9.67 13.99
CA ASN A 156 -5.49 10.58 12.98
C ASN A 156 -4.11 10.09 12.50
N PRO A 157 -3.91 9.92 11.18
CA PRO A 157 -2.60 9.58 10.64
C PRO A 157 -1.58 10.72 10.82
N ALA A 158 -0.30 10.36 10.94
CA ALA A 158 0.80 11.33 10.88
C ALA A 158 0.91 11.96 9.48
N PRO A 159 1.47 13.18 9.33
CA PRO A 159 1.61 13.84 8.04
C PRO A 159 2.29 12.96 6.98
N PHE A 160 1.62 12.78 5.84
CA PHE A 160 2.00 11.78 4.84
C PHE A 160 3.42 11.97 4.33
N TRP A 161 3.76 13.19 3.89
CA TRP A 161 5.03 13.45 3.22
C TRP A 161 6.23 13.45 4.16
N ASP A 162 6.06 13.96 5.38
CA ASP A 162 7.12 13.96 6.39
C ASP A 162 7.45 12.51 6.80
N GLY A 163 6.41 11.68 6.97
CA GLY A 163 6.54 10.25 7.21
C GLY A 163 7.22 9.52 6.05
N TRP A 164 6.82 9.82 4.80
CA TRP A 164 7.42 9.23 3.60
C TRP A 164 8.91 9.56 3.50
N ALA A 165 9.30 10.83 3.70
CA ALA A 165 10.69 11.26 3.62
C ALA A 165 11.57 10.58 4.67
N ARG A 166 11.06 10.50 5.92
CA ARG A 166 11.72 9.78 7.01
C ARG A 166 11.88 8.30 6.67
N LEU A 167 10.80 7.64 6.25
CA LEU A 167 10.82 6.21 5.93
C LEU A 167 11.72 5.89 4.74
N LYS A 168 11.79 6.76 3.73
CA LYS A 168 12.72 6.58 2.61
C LYS A 168 14.17 6.56 3.09
N ALA A 169 14.55 7.46 4.00
CA ALA A 169 15.87 7.47 4.62
C ALA A 169 16.11 6.24 5.53
N ASP A 170 15.07 5.76 6.22
CA ASP A 170 15.15 4.56 7.06
C ASP A 170 15.31 3.29 6.21
N TYR A 171 14.56 3.16 5.11
CA TYR A 171 14.69 2.05 4.16
C TYR A 171 16.04 2.04 3.45
N ASP A 172 16.63 3.20 3.14
CA ASP A 172 17.95 3.28 2.51
C ASP A 172 19.04 2.64 3.38
N LYS A 173 18.94 2.80 4.71
CA LYS A 173 19.84 2.17 5.68
C LYS A 173 19.57 0.68 5.88
N ARG A 174 18.34 0.22 5.62
CA ARG A 174 17.88 -1.15 5.93
C ARG A 174 18.00 -2.10 4.75
N LEU A 175 17.73 -1.62 3.54
CA LEU A 175 17.67 -2.45 2.34
C LEU A 175 19.05 -2.55 1.68
N PRO A 176 19.47 -3.76 1.27
CA PRO A 176 20.78 -3.99 0.66
C PRO A 176 20.96 -3.16 -0.61
N ALA A 177 22.19 -2.68 -0.81
CA ALA A 177 22.60 -1.83 -1.94
C ALA A 177 22.31 -2.47 -3.30
#